data_AF-A0A8T3NKW3-F1
#
_entry.id   AF-A0A8T3NKW3-F1
#
_cell.length_a   1.000
_cell.length_b   1.000
_cell.length_c   1.000
_cell.angle_alpha   90.00
_cell.angle_beta   90.00
_cell.angle_gamma   90.00
#
_symmetry.space_group_name_H-M   'P 1'
#
loop_
_entity.id
_entity.type
_entity.pdbx_description
1 polymer ?
#
loop_
_entity_poly.entity_id
_entity_poly.type
_entity_poly.pdbx_seq_one_letter_code
_entity_poly.pdbx_strand_id
1 'polypeptide(L)'
;MPSLLGLALPLQQFRPWTPEQLELAAELMPCAYVVPLWGDQQPPEVRADQVAAVLALAARTGARLLLRACERDLSLWAPNDWAGECARRAGFFTAPVEMIPGNELNSPLASGSLAWAIGAGPSWLLRFSRRYRRLRRGERLHVPAPAPGAGGREAIAVWKACARVGVGKRFDVVDVHAYSDEQVRALPRAAHEALGLPVDLTAWNRADPDLVAAEVRANSWLWSACYAPPVGEASIEPAVLLAFDAAAGA
;
A
#
# COMPACT_ATOMS: atom_id res chain seq x y z
N MET A 1 -30.46 2.75 6.19
CA MET A 1 -29.04 2.33 6.22
C MET A 1 -28.20 3.54 5.84
N PRO A 2 -27.27 3.99 6.69
CA PRO A 2 -26.33 5.05 6.29
C PRO A 2 -25.54 4.55 5.09
N SER A 3 -25.41 5.37 4.05
CA SER A 3 -24.69 4.96 2.84
C SER A 3 -23.21 4.75 3.13
N LEU A 4 -22.65 3.63 2.70
CA LEU A 4 -21.23 3.26 2.73
C LEU A 4 -20.31 4.21 1.93
N LEU A 5 -20.87 5.30 1.36
CA LEU A 5 -20.18 6.34 0.58
C LEU A 5 -19.08 7.10 1.35
N GLY A 6 -18.94 6.92 2.66
CA GLY A 6 -18.06 7.70 3.53
C GLY A 6 -16.59 7.27 3.63
N LEU A 7 -16.17 6.15 3.01
CA LEU A 7 -14.78 5.68 3.03
C LEU A 7 -14.02 5.94 1.72
N ALA A 8 -14.72 6.51 0.75
CA ALA A 8 -14.28 6.71 -0.62
C ALA A 8 -13.89 8.18 -0.88
N LEU A 9 -12.82 8.68 -0.26
CA LEU A 9 -12.23 9.97 -0.64
C LEU A 9 -10.70 9.88 -0.79
N PRO A 10 -10.13 10.27 -1.95
CA PRO A 10 -8.67 10.26 -2.19
C PRO A 10 -7.85 11.08 -1.18
N LEU A 11 -8.50 12.00 -0.49
CA LEU A 11 -7.89 12.91 0.49
C LEU A 11 -8.08 12.47 1.95
N GLN A 12 -8.89 11.44 2.23
CA GLN A 12 -9.14 10.99 3.61
C GLN A 12 -8.05 10.09 4.19
N GLN A 13 -7.20 9.47 3.36
CA GLN A 13 -5.99 8.77 3.84
C GLN A 13 -5.02 9.69 4.62
N PHE A 14 -5.27 11.01 4.56
CA PHE A 14 -4.46 12.06 5.13
C PHE A 14 -5.19 12.89 6.21
N ARG A 15 -6.41 12.49 6.62
CA ARG A 15 -7.17 13.12 7.71
C ARG A 15 -7.54 12.10 8.78
N PRO A 16 -7.54 12.46 10.08
CA PRO A 16 -8.00 11.56 11.12
C PRO A 16 -9.41 11.04 10.82
N TRP A 17 -9.63 9.74 11.05
CA TRP A 17 -10.96 9.16 10.91
C TRP A 17 -11.89 9.69 12.01
N THR A 18 -13.14 9.95 11.65
CA THR A 18 -14.18 10.23 12.64
C THR A 18 -14.53 8.96 13.42
N PRO A 19 -15.14 9.06 14.62
CA PRO A 19 -15.64 7.90 15.35
C PRO A 19 -16.53 6.98 14.51
N GLU A 20 -17.39 7.53 13.66
CA GLU A 20 -18.28 6.78 12.77
C GLU A 20 -17.49 5.99 11.70
N GLN A 21 -16.38 6.55 11.21
CA GLN A 21 -15.51 5.85 10.25
C GLN A 21 -14.73 4.72 10.91
N LEU A 22 -14.35 4.87 12.18
CA LEU A 22 -13.74 3.79 12.97
C LEU A 22 -14.73 2.65 13.24
N GLU A 23 -16.00 2.98 13.52
CA GLU A 23 -17.07 1.99 13.65
C GLU A 23 -17.30 1.26 12.33
N LEU A 24 -17.39 2.00 11.21
CA LEU A 24 -17.59 1.40 9.91
C LEU A 24 -16.41 0.52 9.47
N ALA A 25 -15.17 0.94 9.74
CA ALA A 25 -14.00 0.11 9.47
C ALA A 25 -13.97 -1.15 10.34
N ALA A 26 -14.53 -1.11 11.55
CA ALA A 26 -14.73 -2.30 12.37
C ALA A 26 -15.82 -3.22 11.80
N GLU A 27 -16.89 -2.66 11.23
CA GLU A 27 -17.95 -3.43 10.54
C GLU A 27 -17.46 -4.09 9.25
N LEU A 28 -16.58 -3.42 8.50
CA LEU A 28 -16.00 -3.97 7.27
C LEU A 28 -15.01 -5.12 7.53
N MET A 29 -14.52 -5.26 8.76
CA MET A 29 -13.51 -6.26 9.14
C MET A 29 -12.40 -6.43 8.09
N PRO A 30 -11.66 -5.35 7.73
CA PRO A 30 -10.59 -5.48 6.77
C PRO A 30 -9.55 -6.45 7.31
N CYS A 31 -8.98 -7.29 6.43
CA CYS A 31 -7.97 -8.25 6.87
C CYS A 31 -6.62 -7.57 7.20
N ALA A 32 -6.50 -6.27 6.90
CA ALA A 32 -5.28 -5.49 6.96
C ALA A 32 -5.54 -3.98 7.08
N TYR A 33 -4.68 -3.28 7.82
CA TYR A 33 -4.56 -1.81 7.79
C TYR A 33 -3.24 -1.38 7.17
N VAL A 34 -3.31 -0.48 6.18
CA VAL A 34 -2.15 0.09 5.50
C VAL A 34 -1.69 1.35 6.22
N VAL A 35 -0.46 1.36 6.70
CA VAL A 35 0.15 2.52 7.35
C VAL A 35 1.16 3.14 6.39
N PRO A 36 0.82 4.25 5.71
CA PRO A 36 1.78 4.95 4.87
C PRO A 36 2.76 5.74 5.75
N LEU A 37 4.06 5.51 5.58
CA LEU A 37 5.12 6.30 6.22
C LEU A 37 5.92 7.05 5.18
N TRP A 38 5.61 8.34 5.03
CA TRP A 38 6.33 9.29 4.19
C TRP A 38 7.51 9.89 4.97
N GLY A 39 8.73 9.43 4.68
CA GLY A 39 9.98 9.95 5.27
C GLY A 39 10.00 10.09 6.81
N ASP A 40 10.87 10.97 7.31
CA ASP A 40 10.81 11.50 8.69
C ASP A 40 9.84 12.72 8.77
N GLN A 41 8.90 12.85 7.82
CA GLN A 41 8.00 14.01 7.72
C GLN A 41 6.96 14.06 8.85
N GLN A 42 6.86 13.00 9.65
CA GLN A 42 6.05 12.99 10.85
C GLN A 42 6.92 13.21 12.10
N PRO A 43 6.62 14.25 12.90
CA PRO A 43 7.25 14.44 14.21
C PRO A 43 7.15 13.16 15.06
N PRO A 44 8.17 12.83 15.89
CA PRO A 44 8.19 11.60 16.68
C PRO A 44 6.92 11.36 17.51
N GLU A 45 6.34 12.42 18.06
CA GLU A 45 5.10 12.39 18.83
C GLU A 45 3.87 12.01 17.99
N VAL A 46 3.70 12.63 16.82
CA VAL A 46 2.63 12.29 15.86
C VAL A 46 2.73 10.83 15.42
N ARG A 47 3.96 10.38 15.21
CA ARG A 47 4.26 8.98 14.85
C ARG A 47 3.92 8.02 15.99
N ALA A 48 4.27 8.35 17.23
CA ALA A 48 3.96 7.53 18.40
C ALA A 48 2.45 7.38 18.60
N ASP A 49 1.69 8.48 18.45
CA ASP A 49 0.23 8.46 18.54
C ASP A 49 -0.41 7.65 17.40
N GLN A 50 0.09 7.81 16.17
CA GLN A 50 -0.35 7.00 15.03
C GLN A 50 -0.09 5.50 15.25
N VAL A 51 1.12 5.15 15.70
CA VAL A 51 1.47 3.76 16.01
C VAL A 51 0.53 3.21 17.10
N ALA A 52 0.31 3.95 18.19
CA ALA A 52 -0.56 3.50 19.27
C ALA A 52 -2.02 3.29 18.80
N ALA A 53 -2.56 4.23 18.04
CA ALA A 53 -3.92 4.14 17.50
C ALA A 53 -4.09 2.94 16.56
N VAL A 54 -3.13 2.74 15.65
CA VAL A 54 -3.16 1.63 14.69
C VAL A 54 -3.01 0.28 15.37
N LEU A 55 -2.13 0.17 16.37
CA LEU A 55 -1.98 -1.05 17.15
C LEU A 55 -3.27 -1.39 17.92
N ALA A 56 -3.93 -0.39 18.52
CA ALA A 56 -5.20 -0.60 19.20
C ALA A 56 -6.31 -1.06 18.23
N LEU A 57 -6.37 -0.47 17.04
CA LEU A 57 -7.34 -0.83 16.02
C LEU A 57 -7.11 -2.26 15.50
N ALA A 58 -5.87 -2.62 15.18
CA ALA A 58 -5.51 -3.97 14.76
C ALA A 58 -5.78 -5.01 15.86
N ALA A 59 -5.49 -4.70 17.12
CA ALA A 59 -5.80 -5.58 18.24
C ALA A 59 -7.31 -5.81 18.40
N ARG A 60 -8.14 -4.79 18.14
CA ARG A 60 -9.60 -4.87 18.21
C ARG A 60 -10.21 -5.70 17.08
N THR A 61 -9.68 -5.59 15.86
CA THR A 61 -10.28 -6.26 14.67
C THR A 61 -9.58 -7.56 14.28
N GLY A 62 -8.39 -7.83 14.84
CA GLY A 62 -7.54 -8.95 14.42
C GLY A 62 -6.88 -8.72 13.04
N ALA A 63 -6.96 -7.50 12.50
CA ALA A 63 -6.38 -7.17 11.20
C ALA A 63 -4.84 -7.16 11.23
N ARG A 64 -4.23 -7.49 10.10
CA ARG A 64 -2.78 -7.40 9.89
C ARG A 64 -2.36 -5.93 9.75
N LEU A 65 -1.07 -5.65 9.96
CA LEU A 65 -0.51 -4.32 9.75
C LEU A 65 0.41 -4.31 8.55
N LEU A 66 0.07 -3.50 7.54
CA LEU A 66 0.81 -3.36 6.29
C LEU A 66 1.52 -2.02 6.32
N LEU A 67 2.80 -2.03 6.63
CA LEU A 67 3.63 -0.84 6.61
C LEU A 67 4.04 -0.53 5.17
N ARG A 68 3.59 0.60 4.63
CA ARG A 68 4.04 1.10 3.33
C ARG A 68 5.07 2.21 3.51
N ALA A 69 6.32 1.91 3.18
CA ALA A 69 7.39 2.90 3.19
C ALA A 69 7.31 3.73 1.91
N CYS A 70 6.83 4.98 2.02
CA CYS A 70 6.71 5.89 0.89
C CYS A 70 8.00 6.73 0.74
N GLU A 71 8.48 6.81 -0.50
CA GLU A 71 9.66 7.58 -0.89
C GLU A 71 9.53 7.98 -2.37
N ARG A 72 9.50 9.29 -2.64
CA ARG A 72 9.28 9.85 -3.98
C ARG A 72 10.40 9.43 -4.93
N ASP A 73 11.63 9.46 -4.44
CA ASP A 73 12.83 9.23 -5.25
C ASP A 73 13.38 7.81 -5.05
N LEU A 74 12.50 6.82 -4.84
CA LEU A 74 12.89 5.44 -4.57
C LEU A 74 13.86 4.88 -5.62
N SER A 75 13.70 5.31 -6.88
CA SER A 75 14.60 4.95 -7.98
C SER A 75 16.06 5.37 -7.80
N LEU A 76 16.34 6.37 -6.97
CA LEU A 76 17.68 6.86 -6.64
C LEU A 76 18.30 6.14 -5.45
N TRP A 77 17.50 5.44 -4.65
CA TRP A 77 17.99 4.72 -3.48
C TRP A 77 18.73 3.45 -3.86
N ALA A 78 19.85 3.19 -3.18
CA ALA A 78 20.45 1.86 -3.21
C ALA A 78 19.53 0.86 -2.48
N PRO A 79 19.25 -0.32 -3.07
CA PRO A 79 18.26 -1.25 -2.52
C PRO A 79 18.62 -1.79 -1.13
N ASN A 80 19.91 -1.85 -0.80
CA ASN A 80 20.35 -2.31 0.51
C ASN A 80 20.12 -1.27 1.61
N ASP A 81 20.32 0.01 1.27
CA ASP A 81 20.17 1.12 2.20
C ASP A 81 18.69 1.36 2.47
N TRP A 82 17.86 1.32 1.42
CA TRP A 82 16.41 1.37 1.57
C TRP A 82 15.86 0.20 2.39
N ALA A 83 16.38 -1.02 2.22
CA ALA A 83 16.00 -2.14 3.09
C ALA A 83 16.37 -1.90 4.56
N GLY A 84 17.49 -1.22 4.83
CA GLY A 84 17.85 -0.78 6.18
C GLY A 84 16.84 0.23 6.73
N GLU A 85 16.45 1.21 5.92
CA GLU A 85 15.48 2.23 6.29
C GLU A 85 14.08 1.64 6.55
N CYS A 86 13.59 0.78 5.66
CA CYS A 86 12.34 0.04 5.87
C CYS A 86 12.37 -0.78 7.18
N ALA A 87 13.49 -1.46 7.47
CA ALA A 87 13.62 -2.26 8.69
C ALA A 87 13.64 -1.38 9.95
N ARG A 88 14.27 -0.20 9.88
CA ARG A 88 14.23 0.81 10.94
C ARG A 88 12.80 1.29 11.19
N ARG A 89 12.06 1.63 10.13
CA ARG A 89 10.66 2.08 10.22
C ARG A 89 9.72 1.00 10.75
N ALA A 90 9.92 -0.25 10.36
CA ALA A 90 9.20 -1.39 10.92
C ALA A 90 9.42 -1.52 12.43
N GLY A 91 10.58 -1.11 12.93
CA GLY A 91 10.91 -1.08 14.36
C GLY A 91 10.11 -0.08 15.20
N PHE A 92 9.31 0.80 14.59
CA PHE A 92 8.38 1.66 15.34
C PHE A 92 7.23 0.86 15.94
N PHE A 93 6.92 -0.32 15.40
CA PHE A 93 5.83 -1.16 15.83
C PHE A 93 6.35 -2.30 16.72
N THR A 94 5.70 -2.50 17.87
CA THR A 94 5.96 -3.65 18.75
C THR A 94 5.24 -4.92 18.30
N ALA A 95 4.25 -4.80 17.42
CA ALA A 95 3.53 -5.91 16.82
C ALA A 95 4.16 -6.35 15.48
N PRO A 96 3.87 -7.59 15.02
CA PRO A 96 4.25 -8.02 13.68
C PRO A 96 3.69 -7.09 12.61
N VAL A 97 4.54 -6.69 11.67
CA VAL A 97 4.16 -5.90 10.50
C VAL A 97 4.56 -6.62 9.22
N GLU A 98 3.81 -6.35 8.16
CA GLU A 98 4.15 -6.72 6.79
C GLU A 98 4.68 -5.48 6.06
N MET A 99 5.61 -5.67 5.13
CA MET A 99 6.31 -4.56 4.49
C MET A 99 5.93 -4.40 3.03
N ILE A 100 5.52 -3.20 2.64
CA ILE A 100 5.38 -2.74 1.26
C ILE A 100 6.49 -1.69 1.01
N PRO A 101 7.57 -2.02 0.27
CA PRO A 101 8.78 -1.20 0.21
C PRO A 101 8.74 -0.02 -0.77
N GLY A 102 7.55 0.44 -1.16
CA GLY A 102 7.38 1.57 -2.07
C GLY A 102 5.90 1.84 -2.34
N ASN A 103 5.59 2.93 -3.06
CA ASN A 103 4.23 3.28 -3.46
C ASN A 103 4.22 3.66 -4.94
N GLU A 104 3.41 2.99 -5.77
CA GLU A 104 3.24 3.34 -7.18
C GLU A 104 4.56 3.50 -7.96
N LEU A 105 5.29 2.38 -8.11
CA LEU A 105 6.67 2.36 -8.65
C LEU A 105 6.86 3.04 -10.02
N ASN A 106 5.82 3.11 -10.85
CA ASN A 106 5.81 3.74 -12.16
C ASN A 106 5.36 5.22 -12.14
N SER A 107 5.03 5.78 -10.99
CA SER A 107 4.53 7.15 -10.85
C SER A 107 5.62 8.11 -10.34
N PRO A 108 5.91 9.21 -11.07
CA PRO A 108 6.92 10.20 -10.67
C PRO A 108 6.49 11.01 -9.45
N LEU A 109 5.21 11.00 -9.12
CA LEU A 109 4.69 11.64 -7.92
C LEU A 109 4.96 10.82 -6.66
N ALA A 110 5.21 9.51 -6.81
CA ALA A 110 5.16 8.56 -5.71
C ALA A 110 6.45 7.77 -5.49
N SER A 111 7.10 7.20 -6.52
CA SER A 111 8.32 6.40 -6.32
C SER A 111 9.25 6.30 -7.54
N GLY A 112 8.84 6.65 -8.76
CA GLY A 112 9.71 6.45 -9.92
C GLY A 112 9.08 6.76 -11.27
N SER A 113 9.41 5.99 -12.28
CA SER A 113 8.86 6.16 -13.63
C SER A 113 8.55 4.80 -14.23
N LEU A 114 7.64 4.75 -15.20
CA LEU A 114 7.33 3.52 -15.92
C LEU A 114 8.59 2.86 -16.51
N ALA A 115 9.48 3.66 -17.08
CA ALA A 115 10.74 3.17 -17.65
C ALA A 115 11.63 2.48 -16.59
N TRP A 116 11.76 3.10 -15.41
CA TRP A 116 12.48 2.49 -14.30
C TRP A 116 11.79 1.23 -13.78
N ALA A 117 10.47 1.30 -13.55
CA ALA A 117 9.67 0.22 -12.97
C ALA A 117 9.65 -1.06 -13.83
N ILE A 118 9.77 -0.92 -15.15
CA ILE A 118 9.88 -2.07 -16.08
C ILE A 118 11.34 -2.49 -16.28
N GLY A 119 12.29 -1.54 -16.28
CA GLY A 119 13.70 -1.78 -16.52
C GLY A 119 14.46 -2.24 -15.28
N ALA A 120 14.93 -1.28 -14.47
CA ALA A 120 15.80 -1.53 -13.33
C ALA A 120 15.04 -1.96 -12.06
N GLY A 121 13.78 -1.54 -11.92
CA GLY A 121 12.92 -1.79 -10.75
C GLY A 121 12.81 -3.26 -10.34
N PRO A 122 12.55 -4.21 -11.25
CA PRO A 122 12.43 -5.62 -10.88
C PRO A 122 13.72 -6.20 -10.27
N SER A 123 14.87 -5.87 -10.84
CA SER A 123 16.18 -6.27 -10.30
C SER A 123 16.50 -5.56 -8.99
N TRP A 124 16.05 -4.31 -8.85
CA TRP A 124 16.15 -3.55 -7.61
C TRP A 124 15.35 -4.24 -6.48
N LEU A 125 14.10 -4.65 -6.73
CA LEU A 125 13.24 -5.37 -5.78
C LEU A 125 13.85 -6.70 -5.32
N LEU A 126 14.52 -7.43 -6.22
CA LEU A 126 15.23 -8.66 -5.85
C LEU A 126 16.41 -8.41 -4.92
N ARG A 127 17.14 -7.30 -5.10
CA ARG A 127 18.23 -6.93 -4.18
C ARG A 127 17.68 -6.45 -2.84
N PHE A 128 16.66 -5.60 -2.87
CA PHE A 128 15.95 -5.14 -1.68
C PHE A 128 15.47 -6.32 -0.83
N SER A 129 14.71 -7.24 -1.42
CA SER A 129 14.10 -8.37 -0.69
C SER A 129 15.14 -9.26 -0.01
N ARG A 130 16.29 -9.51 -0.66
CA ARG A 130 17.40 -10.27 -0.06
C ARG A 130 17.96 -9.57 1.18
N ARG A 131 18.13 -8.25 1.14
CA ARG A 131 18.63 -7.49 2.28
C ARG A 131 17.58 -7.40 3.38
N TYR A 132 16.34 -7.06 3.03
CA TYR A 132 15.25 -6.92 4.00
C TYR A 132 15.01 -8.22 4.78
N ARG A 133 14.92 -9.37 4.08
CA ARG A 133 14.75 -10.68 4.74
C ARG A 133 15.92 -11.08 5.66
N ARG A 134 17.12 -10.49 5.50
CA ARG A 134 18.22 -10.70 6.45
C ARG A 134 18.05 -9.89 7.73
N LEU A 135 17.42 -8.71 7.62
CA LEU A 135 17.17 -7.78 8.73
C LEU A 135 15.90 -8.13 9.51
N ARG A 136 14.84 -8.52 8.80
CA ARG A 136 13.52 -8.84 9.36
C ARG A 136 13.08 -10.23 8.89
N ARG A 137 13.61 -11.27 9.53
CA ARG A 137 13.24 -12.66 9.22
C ARG A 137 11.82 -12.94 9.70
N GLY A 138 10.99 -13.53 8.83
CA GLY A 138 9.64 -13.97 9.18
C GLY A 138 8.52 -12.97 8.87
N GLU A 139 8.85 -11.71 8.56
CA GLU A 139 7.85 -10.75 8.07
C GLU A 139 7.49 -11.04 6.62
N ARG A 140 6.20 -10.90 6.29
CA ARG A 140 5.74 -10.95 4.90
C ARG A 140 6.19 -9.71 4.16
N LEU A 141 6.66 -9.91 2.94
CA LEU A 141 7.12 -8.86 2.06
C LEU A 141 6.24 -8.79 0.82
N HIS A 142 5.76 -7.59 0.53
CA HIS A 142 4.84 -7.30 -0.56
C HIS A 142 5.58 -6.75 -1.77
N VAL A 143 5.17 -7.19 -2.96
CA VAL A 143 5.52 -6.47 -4.20
C VAL A 143 4.72 -5.16 -4.20
N PRO A 144 5.37 -3.98 -4.23
CA PRO A 144 4.63 -2.71 -4.21
C PRO A 144 3.67 -2.57 -5.39
N ALA A 145 2.53 -1.92 -5.15
CA ALA A 145 1.59 -1.60 -6.21
C ALA A 145 2.24 -0.62 -7.20
N PRO A 146 2.21 -0.89 -8.52
CA PRO A 146 2.31 0.16 -9.52
C PRO A 146 1.03 1.02 -9.54
N ALA A 147 1.14 2.28 -9.93
CA ALA A 147 -0.02 3.07 -10.34
C ALA A 147 -0.73 2.36 -11.50
N PRO A 148 -2.08 2.29 -11.51
CA PRO A 148 -2.83 1.60 -12.57
C PRO A 148 -2.47 2.08 -13.99
N GLY A 149 -2.29 3.40 -14.15
CA GLY A 149 -2.11 4.03 -15.46
C GLY A 149 -3.36 3.88 -16.35
N ALA A 150 -3.20 4.19 -17.63
CA ALA A 150 -4.31 4.17 -18.59
C ALA A 150 -4.96 2.78 -18.71
N GLY A 151 -6.13 2.61 -18.07
CA GLY A 151 -6.90 1.36 -18.06
C GLY A 151 -6.14 0.16 -17.46
N GLY A 152 -5.17 0.39 -16.56
CA GLY A 152 -4.43 -0.69 -15.92
C GLY A 152 -3.22 -1.24 -16.69
N ARG A 153 -2.99 -0.80 -17.92
CA ARG A 153 -1.96 -1.39 -18.81
C ARG A 153 -0.54 -1.25 -18.25
N GLU A 154 -0.24 -0.14 -17.61
CA GLU A 154 1.09 0.13 -17.05
C GLU A 154 1.39 -0.79 -15.87
N ALA A 155 0.43 -0.93 -14.95
CA ALA A 155 0.53 -1.85 -13.82
C ALA A 155 0.81 -3.29 -14.30
N ILE A 156 0.05 -3.75 -15.29
CA ILE A 156 0.23 -5.08 -15.89
C ILE A 156 1.62 -5.24 -16.51
N ALA A 157 2.15 -4.21 -17.19
CA ALA A 157 3.49 -4.25 -17.76
C ALA A 157 4.59 -4.39 -16.70
N VAL A 158 4.44 -3.68 -15.56
CA VAL A 158 5.34 -3.79 -14.41
C VAL A 158 5.29 -5.19 -13.80
N TRP A 159 4.11 -5.75 -13.54
CA TRP A 159 4.01 -7.12 -12.99
C TRP A 159 4.60 -8.17 -13.93
N LYS A 160 4.38 -8.04 -15.25
CA LYS A 160 5.03 -8.91 -16.24
C LYS A 160 6.55 -8.76 -16.25
N ALA A 161 7.10 -7.58 -15.99
CA ALA A 161 8.54 -7.38 -15.85
C ALA A 161 9.08 -8.04 -14.57
N CYS A 162 8.36 -7.88 -13.46
CA CYS A 162 8.63 -8.56 -12.18
C CYS A 162 8.61 -10.09 -12.31
N ALA A 163 7.61 -10.64 -12.98
CA ALA A 163 7.46 -12.07 -13.23
C ALA A 163 8.65 -12.65 -13.99
N ARG A 164 9.07 -11.97 -15.08
CA ARG A 164 10.19 -12.40 -15.95
C ARG A 164 11.50 -12.61 -15.21
N VAL A 165 11.78 -11.82 -14.17
CA VAL A 165 13.02 -11.94 -13.37
C VAL A 165 12.80 -12.71 -12.06
N GLY A 166 11.60 -13.24 -11.82
CA GLY A 166 11.29 -14.08 -10.67
C GLY A 166 11.07 -13.31 -9.36
N VAL A 167 10.57 -12.08 -9.41
CA VAL A 167 10.17 -11.31 -8.20
C VAL A 167 9.16 -12.12 -7.37
N GLY A 168 8.18 -12.77 -8.00
CA GLY A 168 7.17 -13.58 -7.29
C GLY A 168 7.75 -14.70 -6.41
N LYS A 169 9.00 -15.13 -6.63
CA LYS A 169 9.68 -16.16 -5.80
C LYS A 169 10.33 -15.60 -4.53
N ARG A 170 10.34 -14.28 -4.34
CA ARG A 170 11.05 -13.59 -3.24
C ARG A 170 10.12 -12.78 -2.33
N PHE A 171 8.88 -12.62 -2.77
CA PHE A 171 7.83 -11.87 -2.09
C PHE A 171 6.69 -12.82 -1.75
N ASP A 172 5.84 -12.44 -0.81
CA ASP A 172 4.81 -13.29 -0.24
C ASP A 172 3.39 -12.87 -0.69
N VAL A 173 3.23 -11.59 -1.03
CA VAL A 173 1.95 -10.96 -1.42
C VAL A 173 2.24 -9.91 -2.50
N VAL A 174 1.26 -9.60 -3.35
CA VAL A 174 1.30 -8.42 -4.23
C VAL A 174 0.30 -7.37 -3.77
N ASP A 175 0.77 -6.13 -3.69
CA ASP A 175 -0.04 -4.96 -3.40
C ASP A 175 -0.68 -4.42 -4.70
N VAL A 176 -1.96 -4.06 -4.67
CA VAL A 176 -2.72 -3.58 -5.84
C VAL A 176 -3.53 -2.32 -5.52
N HIS A 177 -3.46 -1.34 -6.42
CA HIS A 177 -4.33 -0.18 -6.46
C HIS A 177 -5.36 -0.34 -7.59
N ALA A 178 -6.63 -0.05 -7.34
CA ALA A 178 -7.72 -0.07 -8.31
C ALA A 178 -8.75 1.02 -8.01
N TYR A 179 -8.79 2.08 -8.80
CA TYR A 179 -9.59 3.28 -8.57
C TYR A 179 -10.89 3.33 -9.40
N SER A 180 -11.36 2.19 -9.90
CA SER A 180 -12.66 2.04 -10.56
C SER A 180 -13.17 0.61 -10.45
N ASP A 181 -14.47 0.40 -10.64
CA ASP A 181 -15.10 -0.92 -10.62
C ASP A 181 -14.48 -1.89 -11.65
N GLU A 182 -14.18 -1.39 -12.84
CA GLU A 182 -13.49 -2.16 -13.88
C GLU A 182 -12.10 -2.61 -13.41
N GLN A 183 -11.35 -1.71 -12.77
CA GLN A 183 -10.02 -2.02 -12.24
C GLN A 183 -10.09 -3.02 -11.08
N VAL A 184 -11.10 -2.93 -10.20
CA VAL A 184 -11.30 -3.89 -9.09
C VAL A 184 -11.50 -5.31 -9.62
N ARG A 185 -12.23 -5.47 -10.74
CA ARG A 185 -12.43 -6.79 -11.36
C ARG A 185 -11.20 -7.31 -12.11
N ALA A 186 -10.42 -6.43 -12.71
CA ALA A 186 -9.36 -6.81 -13.65
C ALA A 186 -7.96 -6.87 -13.02
N LEU A 187 -7.57 -5.86 -12.25
CA LEU A 187 -6.19 -5.68 -11.81
C LEU A 187 -5.72 -6.71 -10.78
N PRO A 188 -6.50 -7.05 -9.73
CA PRO A 188 -6.10 -8.09 -8.80
C PRO A 188 -5.82 -9.43 -9.48
N ARG A 189 -6.71 -9.82 -10.41
CA ARG A 189 -6.55 -11.05 -11.19
C ARG A 189 -5.28 -11.01 -12.04
N ALA A 190 -5.04 -9.91 -12.75
CA ALA A 190 -3.84 -9.77 -13.57
C ALA A 190 -2.55 -9.81 -12.74
N ALA A 191 -2.53 -9.23 -11.53
CA ALA A 191 -1.41 -9.31 -10.60
C ALA A 191 -1.17 -10.74 -10.10
N HIS A 192 -2.25 -11.41 -9.67
CA HIS A 192 -2.22 -12.80 -9.21
C HIS A 192 -1.70 -13.75 -10.30
N GLU A 193 -2.25 -13.66 -11.52
CA GLU A 193 -1.84 -14.49 -12.66
C GLU A 193 -0.39 -14.24 -13.07
N ALA A 194 0.08 -12.98 -13.02
CA ALA A 194 1.45 -12.65 -13.39
C ALA A 194 2.49 -13.16 -12.37
N LEU A 195 2.20 -13.07 -11.07
CA LEU A 195 3.18 -13.31 -10.02
C LEU A 195 2.98 -14.61 -9.24
N GLY A 196 1.80 -15.22 -9.32
CA GLY A 196 1.43 -16.43 -8.57
C GLY A 196 1.30 -16.19 -7.06
N LEU A 197 1.07 -14.95 -6.64
CA LEU A 197 0.99 -14.53 -5.24
C LEU A 197 -0.44 -14.12 -4.86
N PRO A 198 -0.85 -14.30 -3.59
CA PRO A 198 -2.07 -13.66 -3.10
C PRO A 198 -1.96 -12.13 -3.22
N VAL A 199 -3.11 -11.47 -3.26
CA VAL A 199 -3.25 -10.04 -3.54
C VAL A 199 -3.88 -9.33 -2.36
N ASP A 200 -3.26 -8.24 -1.92
CA ASP A 200 -3.89 -7.25 -1.05
C ASP A 200 -4.33 -6.05 -1.90
N LEU A 201 -5.64 -5.82 -2.00
CA LEU A 201 -6.22 -4.63 -2.63
C LEU A 201 -6.24 -3.49 -1.60
N THR A 202 -5.28 -2.58 -1.72
CA THR A 202 -4.97 -1.58 -0.69
C THR A 202 -5.43 -0.17 -1.02
N ALA A 203 -5.79 0.10 -2.28
CA ALA A 203 -6.39 1.37 -2.68
C ALA A 203 -7.55 1.12 -3.62
N TRP A 204 -8.78 1.30 -3.11
CA TRP A 204 -10.03 1.06 -3.86
C TRP A 204 -11.12 2.08 -3.55
N ASN A 205 -10.74 3.20 -2.93
CA ASN A 205 -11.61 4.28 -2.43
C ASN A 205 -12.37 5.08 -3.51
N ARG A 206 -12.42 4.60 -4.76
CA ARG A 206 -13.24 5.17 -5.85
C ARG A 206 -14.15 4.11 -6.51
N ALA A 207 -14.05 2.86 -6.06
CA ALA A 207 -14.90 1.77 -6.50
C ALA A 207 -16.06 1.57 -5.51
N ASP A 208 -17.09 0.87 -5.96
CA ASP A 208 -18.20 0.46 -5.11
C ASP A 208 -17.71 -0.52 -4.01
N PRO A 209 -17.88 -0.18 -2.71
CA PRO A 209 -17.50 -1.07 -1.61
C PRO A 209 -18.20 -2.43 -1.65
N ASP A 210 -19.44 -2.51 -2.11
CA ASP A 210 -20.18 -3.78 -2.19
C ASP A 210 -19.58 -4.68 -3.27
N LEU A 211 -19.12 -4.10 -4.38
CA LEU A 211 -18.37 -4.80 -5.41
C LEU A 211 -17.05 -5.34 -4.85
N VAL A 212 -16.27 -4.52 -4.14
CA VAL A 212 -15.01 -4.95 -3.53
C VAL A 212 -15.24 -6.12 -2.57
N ALA A 213 -16.26 -6.03 -1.71
CA ALA A 213 -16.63 -7.10 -0.79
C ALA A 213 -17.10 -8.38 -1.51
N ALA A 214 -17.78 -8.25 -2.65
CA ALA A 214 -18.17 -9.40 -3.48
C ALA A 214 -16.95 -10.08 -4.10
N GLU A 215 -16.02 -9.32 -4.68
CA GLU A 215 -14.80 -9.85 -5.29
C GLU A 215 -13.89 -10.54 -4.26
N VAL A 216 -13.69 -9.95 -3.07
CA VAL A 216 -12.90 -10.56 -1.99
C VAL A 216 -13.53 -11.88 -1.52
N ARG A 217 -14.85 -11.94 -1.34
CA ARG A 217 -15.53 -13.19 -0.94
C ARG A 217 -15.47 -14.27 -2.02
N ALA A 218 -15.47 -13.88 -3.29
CA ALA A 218 -15.45 -14.81 -4.41
C ALA A 218 -14.06 -15.41 -4.70
N ASN A 219 -12.97 -14.79 -4.21
CA ASN A 219 -11.61 -15.16 -4.58
C ASN A 219 -10.74 -15.37 -3.33
N SER A 220 -10.37 -16.61 -3.02
CA SER A 220 -9.56 -16.94 -1.82
C SER A 220 -8.13 -16.38 -1.82
N TRP A 221 -7.65 -15.94 -2.98
CA TRP A 221 -6.35 -15.29 -3.16
C TRP A 221 -6.42 -13.76 -3.07
N LEU A 222 -7.61 -13.18 -2.96
CA LEU A 222 -7.83 -11.73 -2.89
C LEU A 222 -8.27 -11.31 -1.51
N TRP A 223 -7.60 -10.30 -0.98
CA TRP A 223 -7.91 -9.66 0.28
C TRP A 223 -8.08 -8.16 0.09
N SER A 224 -8.80 -7.51 1.01
CA SER A 224 -8.89 -6.05 1.06
C SER A 224 -8.18 -5.50 2.30
N ALA A 225 -7.53 -4.36 2.10
CA ALA A 225 -6.99 -3.55 3.17
C ALA A 225 -7.61 -2.15 3.16
N CYS A 226 -7.64 -1.52 4.32
CA CYS A 226 -8.01 -0.13 4.48
C CYS A 226 -6.79 0.68 4.91
N TYR A 227 -6.66 1.93 4.47
CA TYR A 227 -5.65 2.82 5.05
C TYR A 227 -5.94 3.01 6.54
N ALA A 228 -4.90 3.03 7.36
CA ALA A 228 -5.02 3.46 8.75
C ALA A 228 -5.34 4.96 8.82
N PRO A 229 -6.16 5.40 9.78
CA PRO A 229 -6.30 6.82 10.06
C PRO A 229 -4.93 7.43 10.42
N PRO A 230 -4.57 8.59 9.87
CA PRO A 230 -3.54 9.41 10.48
C PRO A 230 -4.07 9.99 11.81
N VAL A 231 -3.17 10.34 12.73
CA VAL A 231 -3.55 10.94 14.01
C VAL A 231 -3.13 12.40 14.03
N GLY A 232 -4.06 13.29 14.40
CA GLY A 232 -3.86 14.74 14.48
C GLY A 232 -4.01 15.52 13.16
N GLU A 233 -4.37 16.79 13.26
CA GLU A 233 -4.54 17.74 12.14
C GLU A 233 -3.23 18.07 11.39
N ALA A 234 -2.08 17.79 12.01
CA ALA A 234 -0.76 18.18 11.51
C ALA A 234 -0.07 17.12 10.63
N SER A 235 -0.75 16.01 10.31
CA SER A 235 -0.05 14.75 10.04
C SER A 235 0.57 14.59 8.65
N ILE A 236 0.29 15.48 7.68
CA ILE A 236 0.92 15.46 6.34
C ILE A 236 1.08 16.89 5.82
N GLU A 237 2.29 17.24 5.36
CA GLU A 237 2.56 18.56 4.79
C GLU A 237 1.56 18.89 3.66
N PRO A 238 1.00 20.12 3.62
CA PRO A 238 0.13 20.58 2.54
C PRO A 238 0.71 20.38 1.14
N ALA A 239 2.05 20.36 1.00
CA ALA A 239 2.73 20.14 -0.28
C ALA A 239 2.52 18.73 -0.87
N VAL A 240 2.33 17.71 -0.02
CA VAL A 240 1.98 16.35 -0.48
C VAL A 240 0.53 16.32 -0.95
N LEU A 241 -0.38 16.97 -0.22
CA LEU A 241 -1.79 17.10 -0.59
C LEU A 241 -1.98 17.85 -1.93
N LEU A 242 -1.29 18.97 -2.10
CA LEU A 242 -1.34 19.81 -3.31
C LEU A 242 -0.79 19.10 -4.55
N ALA A 243 0.21 18.22 -4.40
CA ALA A 243 0.74 17.43 -5.52
C ALA A 243 -0.26 16.39 -6.05
N PHE A 244 -1.15 15.87 -5.20
CA PHE A 244 -2.22 14.95 -5.61
C PHE A 244 -3.42 15.68 -6.23
N ASP A 245 -3.79 16.86 -5.73
CA ASP A 245 -4.89 17.66 -6.28
C ASP A 245 -4.59 18.17 -7.70
N ALA A 246 -3.35 18.60 -7.96
CA ALA A 246 -2.93 19.06 -9.28
C ALA A 246 -2.93 17.94 -10.34
N ALA A 247 -2.73 16.68 -9.92
CA ALA A 247 -2.76 15.51 -10.82
C ALA A 247 -4.17 14.93 -11.01
N ALA A 248 -5.10 15.20 -10.08
CA ALA A 248 -6.49 14.77 -10.17
C ALA A 248 -7.37 15.71 -11.03
N GLY A 249 -6.87 16.91 -11.33
CA GLY A 249 -7.54 17.93 -12.16
C GLY A 249 -6.98 18.11 -13.57
N ALA A 250 -6.09 17.22 -14.05
CA ALA A 250 -5.45 17.28 -15.36
C ALA A 250 -5.84 16.10 -16.26
#